data_AF-A0AAV3SIN5-F1
#
_entry.id   AF-A0AAV3SIN5-F1
#
_cell.length_a   1.000
_cell.length_b   1.000
_cell.length_c   1.000
_cell.angle_alpha   90.00
_cell.angle_beta   90.00
_cell.angle_gamma   90.00
#
_symmetry.space_group_name_H-M   'P 1'
#
loop_
_entity.id
_entity.type
_entity.pdbx_description
1 polymer ?
#
loop_
_entity_poly.entity_id
_entity_poly.type
_entity_poly.pdbx_seq_one_letter_code
_entity_poly.pdbx_strand_id
1 'polypeptide(L)'
;MTDITQIGAEFWGRGVRFGYFPVDDERVYWFASVVAKSPDIAPEATSAKLAEQYRNFTDPVPNLIAATDDDTIIQTPLTDLPLLDHWTNSCVTLLGDAAHAMTPNLAQGSAQAMEDAVVLAESIGTHGATHRALSAYETRRKDRAETILRQSRIQGRLAQVEYPILAKIRNTAFRHTPSLLLQKQTESMIAVDF
;
A
#
# COMPACT_ATOMS: atom_id res chain seq x y z
N MET A 1 21.74 7.54 -20.79
CA MET A 1 21.42 6.28 -20.10
C MET A 1 20.86 6.71 -18.76
N THR A 2 19.53 6.73 -18.63
CA THR A 2 18.85 7.28 -17.45
C THR A 2 19.28 6.52 -16.22
N ASP A 3 19.85 7.23 -15.25
CA ASP A 3 20.43 6.64 -14.04
C ASP A 3 19.32 5.92 -13.28
N ILE A 4 19.43 4.59 -13.19
CA ILE A 4 18.43 3.72 -12.56
C ILE A 4 18.32 4.01 -11.05
N THR A 5 19.25 4.81 -10.48
CA THR A 5 19.19 5.31 -9.11
C THR A 5 18.09 6.37 -8.87
N GLN A 6 17.44 6.92 -9.90
CA GLN A 6 16.32 7.87 -9.73
C GLN A 6 14.94 7.21 -9.51
N ILE A 7 14.83 5.89 -9.59
CA ILE A 7 13.56 5.19 -9.41
C ILE A 7 13.61 4.46 -8.08
N GLY A 8 12.68 4.76 -7.18
CA GLY A 8 12.50 3.98 -5.96
C GLY A 8 12.33 2.48 -6.27
N ALA A 9 12.77 1.62 -5.36
CA ALA A 9 12.75 0.18 -5.57
C ALA A 9 12.10 -0.54 -4.39
N GLU A 10 11.49 -1.68 -4.69
CA GLU A 10 10.91 -2.58 -3.70
C GLU A 10 11.57 -3.96 -3.81
N PHE A 11 11.96 -4.51 -2.66
CA PHE A 11 12.69 -5.74 -2.51
C PHE A 11 11.88 -6.73 -1.67
N TRP A 12 11.69 -7.94 -2.19
CA TRP A 12 10.86 -8.96 -1.55
C TRP A 12 11.72 -10.11 -1.02
N GLY A 13 11.75 -10.24 0.29
CA GLY A 13 12.39 -11.34 0.99
C GLY A 13 11.41 -12.44 1.35
N ARG A 14 11.84 -13.30 2.26
CA ARG A 14 10.99 -14.35 2.86
C ARG A 14 10.34 -13.78 4.12
N GLY A 15 9.04 -13.52 4.07
CA GLY A 15 8.30 -12.92 5.19
C GLY A 15 8.58 -11.44 5.45
N VAL A 16 9.40 -10.80 4.62
CA VAL A 16 9.84 -9.41 4.81
C VAL A 16 9.87 -8.67 3.48
N ARG A 17 9.65 -7.36 3.55
CA ARG A 17 9.66 -6.45 2.42
C ARG A 17 10.43 -5.21 2.78
N PHE A 18 11.14 -4.65 1.80
CA PHE A 18 11.81 -3.37 1.96
C PHE A 18 11.51 -2.53 0.73
N GLY A 19 11.20 -1.25 0.90
CA GLY A 19 11.06 -0.33 -0.22
C GLY A 19 11.71 1.00 0.10
N TYR A 20 12.24 1.67 -0.91
CA TYR A 20 12.72 3.04 -0.77
C TYR A 20 12.34 3.89 -1.98
N PHE A 21 12.16 5.18 -1.74
CA PHE A 21 11.83 6.18 -2.74
C PHE A 21 12.60 7.47 -2.43
N PRO A 22 13.44 7.97 -3.35
CA PRO A 22 14.05 9.29 -3.21
C PRO A 22 12.95 10.35 -3.06
N VAL A 23 13.11 11.24 -2.08
CA VAL A 23 12.22 12.39 -1.87
C VAL A 23 12.81 13.61 -2.58
N ASP A 24 14.12 13.79 -2.44
CA ASP A 24 14.94 14.78 -3.15
C ASP A 24 16.41 14.30 -3.17
N ASP A 25 17.34 15.19 -3.53
CA ASP A 25 18.77 14.89 -3.66
C ASP A 25 19.45 14.48 -2.33
N GLU A 26 18.86 14.81 -1.18
CA GLU A 26 19.45 14.57 0.14
C GLU A 26 18.65 13.59 1.00
N ARG A 27 17.40 13.29 0.62
CA ARG A 27 16.46 12.54 1.46
C ARG A 27 15.83 11.37 0.72
N VAL A 28 15.67 10.29 1.46
CA VAL A 28 15.00 9.07 1.00
C VAL A 28 13.94 8.67 2.01
N TYR A 29 12.75 8.34 1.51
CA TYR A 29 11.75 7.62 2.28
C TYR A 29 12.01 6.13 2.11
N TRP A 30 12.08 5.37 3.20
CA TRP A 30 12.12 3.92 3.13
C TRP A 30 11.13 3.29 4.10
N PHE A 31 10.69 2.08 3.79
CA PHE A 31 9.84 1.28 4.66
C PHE A 31 10.37 -0.15 4.76
N ALA A 32 10.15 -0.76 5.92
CA ALA A 32 10.36 -2.17 6.19
C ALA A 32 9.04 -2.76 6.69
N SER A 33 8.55 -3.84 6.05
CA SER A 33 7.40 -4.58 6.55
C SER A 33 7.79 -6.01 6.92
N VAL A 34 7.33 -6.43 8.10
CA VAL A 34 7.55 -7.76 8.66
C VAL A 34 6.21 -8.38 9.01
N VAL A 35 6.08 -9.69 8.83
CA VAL A 35 4.90 -10.42 9.30
C VAL A 35 4.96 -10.55 10.82
N ALA A 36 4.01 -9.94 11.51
CA ALA A 36 3.84 -10.09 12.96
C ALA A 36 2.74 -11.12 13.27
N LYS A 37 2.87 -11.83 14.40
CA LYS A 37 1.84 -12.80 14.85
C LYS A 37 0.54 -12.12 15.28
N SER A 38 0.63 -10.88 15.77
CA SER A 38 -0.47 -10.03 16.22
C SER A 38 -0.04 -8.55 16.11
N PRO A 39 -0.96 -7.60 15.89
CA PRO A 39 -0.66 -6.16 15.95
C PRO A 39 0.09 -5.74 17.23
N ASP A 40 -0.24 -6.35 18.37
CA ASP A 40 0.33 -6.00 19.68
C ASP A 40 1.68 -6.68 19.95
N ILE A 41 2.13 -7.57 19.06
CA ILE A 41 3.33 -8.40 19.23
C ILE A 41 4.23 -8.22 18.01
N ALA A 42 4.46 -6.96 17.64
CA ALA A 42 5.46 -6.62 16.63
C ALA A 42 6.85 -6.54 17.29
N PRO A 43 7.92 -7.09 16.66
CA PRO A 43 9.27 -6.87 17.13
C PRO A 43 9.59 -5.37 17.15
N GLU A 44 10.21 -4.88 18.21
CA GLU A 44 10.71 -3.50 18.25
C GLU A 44 11.58 -3.20 17.02
N ALA A 45 11.30 -2.09 16.35
CA ALA A 45 12.01 -1.65 15.16
C ALA A 45 13.17 -0.71 15.53
N THR A 46 14.36 -1.27 15.71
CA THR A 46 15.62 -0.51 15.74
C THR A 46 16.46 -0.83 14.52
N SER A 47 17.34 0.07 14.12
CA SER A 47 18.33 -0.13 13.05
C SER A 47 19.08 -1.45 13.21
N ALA A 48 19.54 -1.79 14.42
CA ALA A 48 20.22 -3.05 14.71
C ALA A 48 19.34 -4.29 14.49
N LYS A 49 18.07 -4.26 14.93
CA LYS A 49 17.12 -5.38 14.76
C LYS A 49 16.71 -5.54 13.30
N LEU A 50 16.52 -4.43 12.60
CA LEU A 50 16.24 -4.41 11.17
C LEU A 50 17.45 -4.93 10.39
N ALA A 51 18.68 -4.53 10.72
CA ALA A 51 19.88 -5.04 10.07
C ALA A 51 19.98 -6.57 10.14
N GLU A 52 19.67 -7.17 11.29
CA GLU A 52 19.63 -8.64 11.44
C GLU A 52 18.50 -9.30 10.63
N GLN A 53 17.31 -8.71 10.65
CA GLN A 53 16.15 -9.22 9.89
C GLN A 53 16.38 -9.15 8.38
N TYR A 54 17.04 -8.08 7.91
CA TYR A 54 17.29 -7.80 6.51
C TYR A 54 18.70 -8.21 6.05
N ARG A 55 19.47 -8.95 6.86
CA ARG A 55 20.87 -9.34 6.56
C ARG A 55 21.09 -10.08 5.23
N ASN A 56 20.04 -10.68 4.67
CA ASN A 56 20.12 -11.40 3.38
C ASN A 56 19.91 -10.47 2.17
N PHE A 57 19.62 -9.18 2.40
CA PHE A 57 19.48 -8.18 1.36
C PHE A 57 20.87 -7.58 1.07
N THR A 58 21.06 -7.20 -0.19
CA THR A 58 22.24 -6.47 -0.65
C THR A 58 21.95 -4.98 -0.72
N ASP A 59 22.95 -4.19 -1.11
CA ASP A 59 22.79 -2.76 -1.35
C ASP A 59 21.56 -2.45 -2.23
N PRO A 60 20.82 -1.37 -1.91
CA PRO A 60 21.14 -0.35 -0.91
C PRO A 60 20.60 -0.63 0.52
N VAL A 61 19.92 -1.74 0.77
CA VAL A 61 19.13 -1.97 2.00
C VAL A 61 19.95 -1.87 3.30
N PRO A 62 21.10 -2.56 3.46
CA PRO A 62 21.88 -2.46 4.69
C PRO A 62 22.39 -1.04 4.96
N ASN A 63 22.77 -0.30 3.91
CA ASN A 63 23.28 1.07 4.03
C ASN A 63 22.18 2.04 4.47
N LEU A 64 20.97 1.88 3.93
CA LEU A 64 19.81 2.68 4.33
C LEU A 64 19.44 2.46 5.80
N ILE A 65 19.44 1.20 6.26
CA ILE A 65 19.18 0.87 7.66
C ILE A 65 20.28 1.43 8.57
N ALA A 66 21.55 1.26 8.19
CA ALA A 66 22.70 1.73 8.99
C ALA A 66 22.79 3.26 9.08
N ALA A 67 22.27 3.99 8.10
CA ALA A 67 22.25 5.45 8.07
C ALA A 67 21.04 6.07 8.80
N THR A 68 20.15 5.26 9.39
CA THR A 68 18.93 5.75 10.05
C THR A 68 19.10 5.75 11.56
N ASP A 69 18.84 6.90 12.18
CA ASP A 69 18.80 7.02 13.65
C ASP A 69 17.53 6.36 14.21
N ASP A 70 17.66 5.60 15.30
CA ASP A 70 16.58 4.80 15.88
C ASP A 70 15.35 5.64 16.30
N ASP A 71 15.55 6.90 16.70
CA ASP A 71 14.48 7.82 17.10
C ASP A 71 13.64 8.35 15.92
N THR A 72 14.12 8.15 14.68
CA THR A 72 13.39 8.49 13.45
C THR A 72 12.55 7.32 12.93
N ILE A 73 12.73 6.10 13.47
CA ILE A 73 12.00 4.92 13.02
C ILE A 73 10.58 4.94 13.57
N ILE A 74 9.61 5.09 12.66
CA ILE A 74 8.19 5.01 12.99
C ILE A 74 7.71 3.58 12.79
N GLN A 75 7.33 2.92 13.89
CA GLN A 75 6.73 1.60 13.86
C GLN A 75 5.20 1.71 13.93
N THR A 76 4.51 1.12 12.95
CA THR A 76 3.04 1.14 12.89
C THR A 76 2.48 -0.22 12.51
N PRO A 77 1.55 -0.80 13.29
CA PRO A 77 0.82 -1.99 12.89
C PRO A 77 0.00 -1.72 11.61
N LEU A 78 0.11 -2.62 10.64
CA LEU A 78 -0.67 -2.52 9.40
C LEU A 78 -1.98 -3.29 9.55
N THR A 79 -3.10 -2.57 9.52
CA THR A 79 -4.46 -3.13 9.60
C THR A 79 -5.33 -2.60 8.46
N ASP A 80 -6.36 -3.36 8.09
CA ASP A 80 -7.39 -2.93 7.14
C ASP A 80 -8.79 -3.13 7.73
N LEU A 81 -9.80 -2.54 7.08
CA LEU A 81 -11.20 -2.71 7.47
C LEU A 81 -11.84 -3.90 6.75
N PRO A 82 -12.83 -4.57 7.36
CA PRO A 82 -13.76 -5.40 6.62
C PRO A 82 -14.53 -4.54 5.61
N LEU A 83 -15.12 -5.20 4.62
CA LEU A 83 -15.99 -4.51 3.67
C LEU A 83 -17.27 -4.11 4.40
N LEU A 84 -17.69 -2.86 4.23
CA LEU A 84 -18.86 -2.30 4.88
C LEU A 84 -20.07 -2.46 3.97
N ASP A 85 -21.22 -2.83 4.52
CA ASP A 85 -22.46 -2.96 3.74
C ASP A 85 -22.97 -1.60 3.25
N HIS A 86 -22.75 -0.55 4.03
CA HIS A 86 -23.13 0.82 3.68
C HIS A 86 -22.10 1.83 4.18
N TRP A 87 -21.88 2.89 3.41
CA TRP A 87 -21.07 4.06 3.83
C TRP A 87 -21.96 5.21 4.29
N THR A 88 -23.17 5.32 3.74
CA THR A 88 -24.10 6.41 3.99
C THR A 88 -25.17 5.98 4.98
N ASN A 89 -25.42 6.84 5.96
CA ASN A 89 -26.59 6.78 6.81
C ASN A 89 -27.17 8.19 6.97
N SER A 90 -28.39 8.38 6.48
CA SER A 90 -29.10 9.66 6.57
C SER A 90 -28.28 10.82 5.96
N CYS A 91 -27.84 11.78 6.76
CA CYS A 91 -27.10 12.95 6.29
C CYS A 91 -25.57 12.80 6.44
N VAL A 92 -25.08 11.60 6.70
CA VAL A 92 -23.66 11.31 6.96
C VAL A 92 -23.18 10.23 6.00
N THR A 93 -21.98 10.38 5.45
CA THR A 93 -21.31 9.35 4.65
C THR A 93 -19.84 9.23 5.05
N LEU A 94 -19.27 8.03 4.91
CA LEU A 94 -17.86 7.75 5.18
C LEU A 94 -17.00 8.03 3.93
N LEU A 95 -15.75 8.44 4.14
CA LEU A 95 -14.78 8.76 3.09
C LEU A 95 -13.36 8.37 3.51
N GLY A 96 -12.53 7.96 2.55
CA GLY A 96 -11.14 7.58 2.82
C GLY A 96 -11.05 6.39 3.77
N ASP A 97 -10.06 6.40 4.66
CA ASP A 97 -9.83 5.30 5.60
C ASP A 97 -11.03 5.00 6.51
N ALA A 98 -11.92 5.97 6.76
CA ALA A 98 -13.14 5.72 7.52
C ALA A 98 -14.10 4.76 6.81
N ALA A 99 -14.07 4.71 5.47
CA ALA A 99 -14.91 3.84 4.64
C ALA A 99 -14.17 2.57 4.19
N HIS A 100 -12.87 2.69 3.88
CA HIS A 100 -12.13 1.65 3.15
C HIS A 100 -10.64 1.60 3.49
N ALA A 101 -10.27 1.78 4.77
CA ALA A 101 -8.87 1.60 5.20
C ALA A 101 -8.29 0.27 4.70
N MET A 102 -7.12 0.37 4.08
CA MET A 102 -6.44 -0.74 3.42
C MET A 102 -4.96 -0.76 3.81
N THR A 103 -4.37 -1.95 3.72
CA THR A 103 -2.91 -2.07 3.85
C THR A 103 -2.22 -1.31 2.70
N PRO A 104 -1.02 -0.74 2.90
CA PRO A 104 -0.38 0.15 1.93
C PRO A 104 0.31 -0.60 0.77
N ASN A 105 -0.13 -1.82 0.43
CA ASN A 105 0.60 -2.68 -0.52
C ASN A 105 0.52 -2.20 -1.98
N LEU A 106 -0.44 -1.34 -2.30
CA LEU A 106 -0.60 -0.72 -3.63
C LEU A 106 -0.32 0.79 -3.62
N ALA A 107 0.00 1.37 -2.46
CA ALA A 107 0.11 2.83 -2.29
C ALA A 107 -1.13 3.62 -2.76
N GLN A 108 -2.34 3.07 -2.57
CA GLN A 108 -3.59 3.63 -3.11
C GLN A 108 -4.50 4.33 -2.09
N GLY A 109 -4.28 4.18 -0.77
CA GLY A 109 -5.22 4.72 0.24
C GLY A 109 -5.49 6.22 0.07
N SER A 110 -4.43 7.03 -0.02
CA SER A 110 -4.56 8.48 -0.23
C SER A 110 -5.16 8.84 -1.59
N ALA A 111 -4.79 8.11 -2.65
CA ALA A 111 -5.38 8.31 -3.97
C ALA A 111 -6.89 8.07 -3.93
N GLN A 112 -7.33 6.94 -3.34
CA GLN A 112 -8.76 6.62 -3.19
C GLN A 112 -9.52 7.68 -2.38
N ALA A 113 -8.93 8.22 -1.31
CA ALA A 113 -9.54 9.32 -0.57
C ALA A 113 -9.68 10.61 -1.39
N MET A 114 -8.72 10.90 -2.28
CA MET A 114 -8.84 12.02 -3.23
C MET A 114 -9.92 11.78 -4.27
N GLU A 115 -10.01 10.56 -4.83
CA GLU A 115 -11.09 10.17 -5.75
C GLU A 115 -12.46 10.34 -5.08
N ASP A 116 -12.59 9.92 -3.81
CA ASP A 116 -13.81 10.08 -3.04
C ASP A 116 -14.22 11.55 -2.91
N ALA A 117 -13.27 12.44 -2.61
CA ALA A 117 -13.53 13.86 -2.43
C ALA A 117 -14.07 14.50 -3.73
N VAL A 118 -13.49 14.14 -4.87
CA VAL A 118 -13.94 14.60 -6.20
C VAL A 118 -15.36 14.10 -6.48
N VAL A 119 -15.60 12.80 -6.33
CA VAL A 119 -16.91 12.19 -6.62
C VAL A 119 -18.00 12.69 -5.67
N LEU A 120 -17.67 12.92 -4.40
CA LEU A 120 -18.58 13.52 -3.44
C LEU A 120 -18.97 14.95 -3.85
N ALA A 121 -17.98 15.78 -4.22
CA ALA A 121 -18.22 17.14 -4.68
C ALA A 121 -19.13 17.19 -5.93
N GLU A 122 -18.89 16.33 -6.91
CA GLU A 122 -19.73 16.21 -8.11
C GLU A 122 -21.16 15.75 -7.79
N SER A 123 -21.30 14.78 -6.88
CA SER A 123 -22.59 14.25 -6.48
C SER A 123 -23.43 15.31 -5.75
N ILE A 124 -22.79 16.11 -4.89
CA ILE A 124 -23.41 17.28 -4.24
C ILE A 124 -23.73 18.36 -5.27
N GLY A 125 -22.85 18.64 -6.23
CA GLY A 125 -23.11 19.61 -7.30
C GLY A 125 -24.32 19.24 -8.15
N THR A 126 -24.54 17.94 -8.38
CA THR A 126 -25.64 17.42 -9.22
C THR A 126 -26.97 17.31 -8.45
N HIS A 127 -26.93 16.91 -7.19
CA HIS A 127 -28.14 16.57 -6.40
C HIS A 127 -28.38 17.48 -5.19
N GLY A 128 -27.56 18.51 -5.00
CA GLY A 128 -27.54 19.33 -3.79
C GLY A 128 -26.99 18.58 -2.57
N ALA A 129 -26.85 19.27 -1.43
CA ALA A 129 -26.44 18.65 -0.16
C ALA A 129 -27.57 17.81 0.46
N THR A 130 -27.94 16.71 -0.21
CA THR A 130 -29.06 15.83 0.14
C THR A 130 -28.59 14.40 0.33
N HIS A 131 -29.40 13.56 0.99
CA HIS A 131 -29.16 12.12 1.08
C HIS A 131 -28.91 11.49 -0.30
N ARG A 132 -29.61 11.97 -1.34
CA ARG A 132 -29.45 11.48 -2.71
C ARG A 132 -28.03 11.69 -3.23
N ALA A 133 -27.38 12.83 -2.92
CA ALA A 133 -25.99 13.06 -3.28
C ALA A 133 -25.05 12.06 -2.59
N LEU A 134 -25.26 11.80 -1.31
CA LEU A 134 -24.45 10.86 -0.54
C LEU A 134 -24.60 9.41 -1.06
N SER A 135 -25.83 8.97 -1.36
CA SER A 135 -26.07 7.66 -1.96
C SER A 135 -25.45 7.52 -3.36
N ALA A 136 -25.51 8.58 -4.18
CA ALA A 136 -24.89 8.59 -5.50
C ALA A 136 -23.36 8.49 -5.42
N TYR A 137 -22.75 9.22 -4.47
CA TYR A 137 -21.34 9.11 -4.14
C TYR A 137 -20.94 7.68 -3.75
N GLU A 138 -21.65 7.08 -2.80
CA GLU A 138 -21.38 5.72 -2.33
C GLU A 138 -21.46 4.70 -3.47
N THR A 139 -22.51 4.79 -4.30
CA THR A 139 -22.69 3.87 -5.44
C THR A 139 -21.53 3.97 -6.44
N ARG A 140 -21.01 5.17 -6.69
CA ARG A 140 -19.89 5.38 -7.63
C ARG A 140 -18.55 4.91 -7.06
N ARG A 141 -18.34 5.05 -5.74
CA ARG A 141 -17.03 4.85 -5.12
C ARG A 141 -16.81 3.47 -4.52
N LYS A 142 -17.87 2.83 -4.02
CA LYS A 142 -17.76 1.61 -3.23
C LYS A 142 -17.08 0.47 -3.98
N ASP A 143 -17.55 0.14 -5.18
CA ASP A 143 -16.99 -0.98 -5.97
C ASP A 143 -15.51 -0.78 -6.30
N ARG A 144 -15.12 0.46 -6.62
CA ARG A 144 -13.72 0.81 -6.92
C ARG A 144 -12.84 0.68 -5.68
N ALA A 145 -13.22 1.31 -4.57
CA ALA A 145 -12.43 1.25 -3.34
C ALA A 145 -12.31 -0.18 -2.79
N GLU A 146 -13.40 -0.97 -2.82
CA GLU A 146 -13.36 -2.37 -2.40
C GLU A 146 -12.48 -3.24 -3.28
N THR A 147 -12.46 -2.98 -4.60
CA THR A 147 -11.57 -3.69 -5.53
C THR A 147 -10.10 -3.45 -5.17
N ILE A 148 -9.72 -2.18 -4.96
CA ILE A 148 -8.36 -1.81 -4.57
C ILE A 148 -7.99 -2.42 -3.21
N LEU A 149 -8.90 -2.39 -2.23
CA LEU A 149 -8.68 -3.01 -0.92
C LEU A 149 -8.41 -4.52 -1.04
N ARG A 150 -9.21 -5.24 -1.83
CA ARG A 150 -9.02 -6.68 -2.08
C ARG A 150 -7.70 -6.97 -2.79
N GLN A 151 -7.35 -6.18 -3.80
CA GLN A 151 -6.08 -6.31 -4.50
C GLN A 151 -4.90 -6.05 -3.56
N SER A 152 -4.99 -5.04 -2.69
CA SER A 152 -3.96 -4.75 -1.70
C SER A 152 -3.73 -5.91 -0.72
N ARG A 153 -4.81 -6.57 -0.26
CA ARG A 153 -4.71 -7.80 0.54
C ARG A 153 -3.98 -8.92 -0.19
N ILE A 154 -4.30 -9.14 -1.46
CA ILE A 154 -3.67 -10.18 -2.28
C ILE A 154 -2.18 -9.87 -2.46
N GLN A 155 -1.84 -8.62 -2.80
CA GLN A 155 -0.46 -8.20 -2.99
C GLN A 155 0.37 -8.37 -1.71
N GLY A 156 -0.17 -7.98 -0.55
CA GLY A 156 0.51 -8.18 0.73
C GLY A 156 0.80 -9.64 1.04
N ARG A 157 -0.18 -10.53 0.80
CA ARG A 157 -0.01 -11.99 1.02
C ARG A 157 1.05 -12.59 0.09
N LEU A 158 1.11 -12.16 -1.17
CA LEU A 158 2.10 -12.64 -2.13
C LEU A 158 3.50 -12.08 -1.82
N ALA A 159 3.61 -10.79 -1.52
CA ALA A 159 4.88 -10.14 -1.26
C ALA A 159 5.57 -10.66 0.01
N GLN A 160 4.80 -11.09 1.02
CA GLN A 160 5.33 -11.52 2.33
C GLN A 160 5.23 -13.02 2.59
N VAL A 161 5.24 -13.86 1.55
CA VAL A 161 5.29 -15.33 1.72
C VAL A 161 6.51 -15.75 2.56
N GLU A 162 6.25 -16.47 3.65
CA GLU A 162 7.28 -16.96 4.59
C GLU A 162 7.83 -18.35 4.23
N TYR A 163 7.03 -19.18 3.56
CA TYR A 163 7.41 -20.56 3.27
C TYR A 163 8.49 -20.62 2.17
N PRO A 164 9.66 -21.28 2.41
CA PRO A 164 10.79 -21.23 1.48
C PRO A 164 10.50 -21.71 0.06
N ILE A 165 9.69 -22.77 -0.07
CA ILE A 165 9.32 -23.34 -1.38
C ILE A 165 8.41 -22.37 -2.12
N LEU A 166 7.39 -21.83 -1.44
CA LEU A 166 6.46 -20.87 -2.04
C LEU A 166 7.18 -19.55 -2.41
N ALA A 167 8.11 -19.08 -1.59
CA ALA A 167 8.93 -17.91 -1.89
C ALA A 167 9.81 -18.13 -3.13
N LYS A 168 10.39 -19.33 -3.31
CA LYS A 168 11.11 -19.69 -4.54
C LYS A 168 10.20 -19.68 -5.76
N ILE A 169 9.02 -20.29 -5.66
CA ILE A 169 8.02 -20.29 -6.75
C ILE A 169 7.64 -18.87 -7.13
N ARG A 170 7.28 -18.04 -6.15
CA ARG A 170 6.98 -16.61 -6.36
C ARG A 170 8.13 -15.91 -7.07
N ASN A 171 9.36 -16.02 -6.56
CA ASN A 171 10.51 -15.32 -7.14
C ASN A 171 10.78 -15.76 -8.59
N THR A 172 10.65 -17.06 -8.88
CA THR A 172 10.77 -17.58 -10.25
C THR A 172 9.65 -17.07 -11.14
N ALA A 173 8.41 -17.09 -10.68
CA ALA A 173 7.27 -16.56 -11.42
C ALA A 173 7.45 -15.07 -11.74
N PHE A 174 7.86 -14.26 -10.76
CA PHE A 174 8.13 -12.82 -10.95
C PHE A 174 9.23 -12.57 -11.99
N ARG A 175 10.33 -13.33 -11.97
CA ARG A 175 11.42 -13.20 -12.96
C ARG A 175 10.98 -13.49 -14.39
N HIS A 176 9.95 -14.31 -14.56
CA HIS A 176 9.42 -14.70 -15.86
C HIS A 176 8.12 -13.98 -16.23
N THR A 177 7.60 -13.11 -15.36
CA THR A 177 6.38 -12.35 -15.64
C THR A 177 6.71 -11.30 -16.69
N PRO A 178 6.05 -11.33 -17.87
CA PRO A 178 6.26 -10.32 -18.90
C PRO A 178 5.97 -8.92 -18.36
N SER A 179 6.83 -7.95 -18.70
CA SER A 179 6.68 -6.54 -18.29
C SER A 179 5.32 -5.96 -18.68
N LEU A 180 4.72 -6.43 -19.78
CA LEU A 180 3.39 -6.04 -20.23
C LEU A 180 2.28 -6.35 -19.22
N LEU A 181 2.38 -7.45 -18.46
CA LEU A 181 1.39 -7.79 -17.44
C LEU A 181 1.53 -6.89 -16.21
N LEU A 182 2.77 -6.58 -15.81
CA LEU A 182 3.06 -5.63 -14.74
C LEU A 182 2.59 -4.22 -15.13
N GLN A 183 2.77 -3.84 -16.40
CA GLN A 183 2.31 -2.56 -16.93
C GLN A 183 0.77 -2.49 -16.93
N LYS A 184 0.07 -3.51 -17.46
CA LYS A 184 -1.40 -3.56 -17.43
C LYS A 184 -1.97 -3.51 -16.01
N GLN A 185 -1.33 -4.18 -15.06
CA GLN A 185 -1.72 -4.12 -13.66
C GLN A 185 -1.54 -2.70 -13.10
N THR A 186 -0.43 -2.04 -13.42
CA THR A 186 -0.14 -0.66 -13.02
C THR A 186 -1.14 0.32 -13.65
N GLU A 187 -1.42 0.17 -14.95
CA GLU A 187 -2.43 0.94 -15.67
C GLU A 187 -3.81 0.79 -15.03
N SER A 188 -4.25 -0.43 -14.73
CA SER A 188 -5.54 -0.66 -14.05
C SER A 188 -5.63 -0.01 -12.66
N MET A 189 -4.52 0.09 -11.93
CA MET A 189 -4.49 0.73 -10.60
C MET A 189 -4.52 2.25 -10.70
N ILE A 190 -3.88 2.83 -11.71
CA ILE A 190 -3.77 4.29 -11.89
C ILE A 190 -4.90 4.84 -12.75
N ALA A 191 -5.60 3.99 -13.50
CA ALA A 191 -6.74 4.39 -14.30
C ALA A 191 -7.79 5.05 -13.40
N VAL A 192 -8.16 6.27 -13.80
CA VAL A 192 -9.13 7.14 -13.14
C VAL A 192 -10.46 6.88 -13.84
N ASP A 193 -11.30 6.03 -13.23
CA ASP A 193 -12.47 5.43 -13.89
C ASP A 193 -13.82 5.97 -13.36
N PHE A 194 -13.85 7.17 -12.77
CA PHE A 194 -15.02 7.69 -12.06
C PHE A 194 -15.49 9.05 -12.58
#